data_AF-A0A444R9E2-F1
#
_entry.id   AF-A0A444R9E2-F1
#
_cell.length_a   1.000
_cell.length_b   1.000
_cell.length_c   1.000
_cell.angle_alpha   90.00
_cell.angle_beta   90.00
_cell.angle_gamma   90.00
#
_symmetry.space_group_name_H-M   'P 1'
#
loop_
_entity.id
_entity.type
_entity.pdbx_description
1 polymer ?
#
loop_
_entity_poly.entity_id
_entity_poly.type
_entity_poly.pdbx_seq_one_letter_code
_entity_poly.pdbx_strand_id
1 'polypeptide(L)'
;MQVLEYRGGWGPDNEEKARHQEVQQQRFDELSKIYDKSHPAGELTVDGQTIRQSSVSNRYGTTKVFESQTLTDKQIHNYAQQLAGDTPLKEVKSGIYTSKLSDGSVITLRNISTSEGQTGARWTIDIRNNQKLTELGNKYSRVEIKFK
;
A
#
# COMPACT_ATOMS: atom_id res chain seq x y z
N MET A 1 46.72 25.18 12.90
CA MET A 1 46.08 23.87 12.64
C MET A 1 44.59 24.14 12.49
N GLN A 2 44.04 23.87 11.31
CA GLN A 2 42.63 24.09 11.00
C GLN A 2 41.89 22.77 11.26
N VAL A 3 40.98 22.77 12.22
CA VAL A 3 40.07 21.64 12.44
C VAL A 3 39.03 21.65 11.32
N LEU A 4 39.12 20.66 10.44
CA LEU A 4 38.10 20.34 9.45
C LEU A 4 36.94 19.64 10.20
N GLU A 5 35.88 20.39 10.52
CA GLU A 5 34.60 19.78 10.90
C GLU A 5 34.01 19.08 9.66
N TYR A 6 34.09 17.76 9.61
CA TYR A 6 33.24 16.95 8.74
C TYR A 6 31.79 17.05 9.22
N ARG A 7 31.05 18.05 8.71
CA ARG A 7 29.59 18.10 8.84
C ARG A 7 28.99 17.12 7.81
N GLY A 8 28.90 15.85 8.22
CA GLY A 8 28.19 14.81 7.48
C GLY A 8 26.74 15.22 7.23
N GLY A 9 26.31 15.09 5.98
CA GLY A 9 25.06 15.61 5.43
C GLY A 9 23.81 15.20 6.20
N TRP A 10 23.26 16.16 6.94
CA TRP A 10 21.86 16.20 7.32
C TRP A 10 21.24 17.45 6.71
N GLY A 11 20.43 17.24 5.67
CA GLY A 11 19.75 18.30 4.93
C GLY A 11 18.34 17.82 4.58
N PRO A 12 17.38 18.72 4.34
CA PRO A 12 15.93 18.43 4.32
C PRO A 12 15.51 17.20 3.50
N ASP A 13 16.21 16.90 2.41
CA ASP A 13 15.97 15.73 1.55
C ASP A 13 16.12 14.39 2.30
N ASN A 14 17.05 14.30 3.26
CA ASN A 14 17.26 13.08 4.03
C ASN A 14 16.15 12.85 5.08
N GLU A 15 15.61 13.93 5.63
CA GLU A 15 14.48 13.89 6.56
C GLU A 15 13.20 13.48 5.83
N GLU A 16 12.96 14.03 4.64
CA GLU A 16 11.80 13.67 3.82
C GLU A 16 11.81 12.20 3.42
N LYS A 17 12.96 11.71 2.95
CA LYS A 17 13.16 10.29 2.64
C LYS A 17 12.90 9.39 3.86
N ALA A 18 13.41 9.78 5.03
CA ALA A 18 13.19 9.03 6.27
C ALA A 18 11.69 8.99 6.64
N ARG A 19 10.97 10.11 6.51
CA ARG A 19 9.52 10.17 6.76
C ARG A 19 8.75 9.27 5.80
N HIS A 20 9.08 9.27 4.51
CA HIS A 20 8.39 8.40 3.54
C HIS A 20 8.65 6.92 3.82
N GLN A 21 9.88 6.56 4.22
CA GLN A 21 10.21 5.19 4.63
C GLN A 21 9.45 4.78 5.91
N GLU A 22 9.33 5.68 6.89
CA GLU A 22 8.55 5.42 8.10
C GLU A 22 7.06 5.20 7.79
N VAL A 23 6.46 6.08 6.98
CA VAL A 23 5.06 5.93 6.55
C VAL A 23 4.86 4.63 5.77
N GLN A 24 5.75 4.29 4.86
CA GLN A 24 5.69 3.03 4.12
C GLN A 24 5.68 1.82 5.07
N GLN A 25 6.59 1.81 6.06
CA GLN A 25 6.67 0.75 7.05
C GLN A 25 5.36 0.63 7.84
N GLN A 26 4.81 1.75 8.33
CA GLN A 26 3.52 1.79 9.03
C GLN A 26 2.38 1.20 8.19
N ARG A 27 2.34 1.49 6.88
CA ARG A 27 1.32 0.93 5.97
C ARG A 27 1.46 -0.58 5.84
N PHE A 28 2.68 -1.10 5.69
CA PHE A 28 2.88 -2.54 5.65
C PHE A 28 2.63 -3.23 7.00
N ASP A 29 2.89 -2.56 8.13
CA ASP A 29 2.50 -3.05 9.47
C ASP A 29 0.97 -3.18 9.61
N GLU A 30 0.21 -2.18 9.15
CA GLU A 30 -1.24 -2.22 9.12
C GLU A 30 -1.76 -3.35 8.21
N LEU A 31 -1.19 -3.48 7.00
CA LEU A 31 -1.56 -4.56 6.08
C LEU A 31 -1.24 -5.95 6.64
N SER A 32 -0.13 -6.14 7.34
CA SER A 32 0.18 -7.42 7.99
C SER A 32 -0.92 -7.85 8.97
N LYS A 33 -1.53 -6.90 9.70
CA LYS A 33 -2.66 -7.18 10.61
C LYS A 33 -3.95 -7.50 9.86
N ILE A 34 -4.22 -6.83 8.74
CA ILE A 34 -5.40 -7.10 7.90
C ILE A 34 -5.33 -8.51 7.26
N TYR A 35 -4.12 -8.95 6.90
CA TYR A 35 -3.88 -10.23 6.22
C TYR A 35 -3.53 -11.39 7.16
N ASP A 36 -3.33 -11.15 8.46
CA ASP A 36 -3.26 -12.22 9.45
C ASP A 36 -4.60 -12.96 9.52
N LYS A 37 -4.64 -14.24 9.13
CA LYS A 37 -5.87 -15.04 9.17
C LYS A 37 -6.28 -15.43 10.59
N SER A 38 -5.35 -15.41 11.54
CA SER A 38 -5.63 -15.80 12.92
C SER A 38 -6.48 -14.75 13.60
N HIS A 39 -6.10 -13.47 13.41
CA HIS A 39 -6.78 -12.32 14.00
C HIS A 39 -6.81 -11.14 13.01
N PRO A 40 -7.61 -11.24 11.93
CA PRO A 40 -7.61 -10.22 10.90
C PRO A 40 -8.20 -8.91 11.42
N ALA A 41 -7.43 -7.83 11.28
CA ALA A 41 -7.99 -6.48 11.42
C ALA A 41 -9.01 -6.22 10.31
N GLY A 42 -10.16 -5.66 10.68
CA GLY A 42 -11.26 -5.34 9.75
C GLY A 42 -11.31 -3.88 9.32
N GLU A 43 -10.31 -3.08 9.67
CA GLU A 43 -10.29 -1.63 9.42
C GLU A 43 -8.96 -1.22 8.78
N LEU A 44 -9.00 -0.22 7.91
CA LEU A 44 -7.85 0.34 7.20
C LEU A 44 -7.86 1.88 7.33
N THR A 45 -6.70 2.47 7.57
CA THR A 45 -6.54 3.92 7.67
C THR A 45 -6.01 4.50 6.37
N VAL A 46 -6.76 5.45 5.79
CA VAL A 46 -6.39 6.19 4.58
C VAL A 46 -6.55 7.68 4.84
N ASP A 47 -5.44 8.42 4.76
CA ASP A 47 -5.44 9.88 4.94
C ASP A 47 -6.15 10.35 6.23
N GLY A 48 -5.90 9.63 7.33
CA GLY A 48 -6.52 9.88 8.64
C GLY A 48 -7.95 9.37 8.79
N GLN A 49 -8.59 8.85 7.73
CA GLN A 49 -9.91 8.24 7.79
C GLN A 49 -9.81 6.73 7.98
N THR A 50 -10.63 6.18 8.88
CA THR A 50 -10.76 4.73 9.05
C THR A 50 -11.93 4.22 8.19
N ILE A 51 -11.64 3.26 7.31
CA ILE A 51 -12.63 2.57 6.49
C ILE A 51 -12.76 1.10 6.93
N ARG A 52 -13.95 0.55 6.82
CA ARG A 52 -14.25 -0.82 7.25
C ARG A 52 -14.21 -1.81 6.10
N GLN A 53 -13.72 -3.01 6.39
CA GLN A 53 -13.75 -4.12 5.45
C GLN A 53 -15.21 -4.53 5.17
N SER A 54 -15.54 -4.70 3.90
CA SER A 54 -16.82 -5.24 3.46
C SER A 54 -16.93 -6.73 3.78
N SER A 55 -18.17 -7.25 3.83
CA SER A 55 -18.43 -8.68 3.93
C SER A 55 -18.01 -9.46 2.68
N VAL A 56 -17.81 -8.75 1.56
CA VAL A 56 -17.29 -9.33 0.31
C VAL A 56 -15.81 -9.69 0.52
N SER A 57 -15.53 -10.98 0.50
CA SER A 57 -14.18 -11.53 0.62
C SER A 57 -13.95 -12.64 -0.39
N ASN A 58 -12.70 -12.89 -0.77
CA ASN A 58 -12.39 -14.06 -1.58
C ASN A 58 -12.08 -15.27 -0.68
N ARG A 59 -12.32 -16.48 -1.20
CA ARG A 59 -12.12 -17.73 -0.46
C ARG A 59 -10.72 -17.89 0.14
N TYR A 60 -9.71 -17.30 -0.50
CA TYR A 60 -8.30 -17.48 -0.14
C TYR A 60 -7.76 -16.42 0.83
N GLY A 61 -8.52 -15.36 1.11
CA GLY A 61 -8.14 -14.25 1.99
C GLY A 61 -7.11 -13.29 1.40
N THR A 62 -6.73 -13.45 0.12
CA THR A 62 -5.78 -12.57 -0.58
C THR A 62 -6.42 -11.28 -1.06
N THR A 63 -7.75 -11.22 -1.16
CA THR A 63 -8.48 -10.02 -1.57
C THR A 63 -9.28 -9.48 -0.39
N LYS A 64 -9.06 -8.21 -0.07
CA LYS A 64 -9.77 -7.47 0.99
C LYS A 64 -10.48 -6.29 0.35
N VAL A 65 -11.79 -6.20 0.54
CA VAL A 65 -12.63 -5.11 0.01
C VAL A 65 -12.97 -4.17 1.16
N PHE A 66 -12.82 -2.86 0.96
CA PHE A 66 -13.15 -1.84 1.96
C PHE A 66 -14.19 -0.87 1.41
N GLU A 67 -15.12 -0.48 2.27
CA GLU A 67 -16.15 0.52 1.96
C GLU A 67 -15.48 1.91 1.96
N SER A 68 -15.30 2.50 0.77
CA SER A 68 -14.44 3.66 0.55
C SER A 68 -15.20 4.88 0.05
N GLN A 69 -16.53 4.90 0.19
CA GLN A 69 -17.37 5.97 -0.37
C GLN A 69 -17.07 7.35 0.24
N THR A 70 -16.43 7.40 1.41
CA THR A 70 -15.98 8.65 2.06
C THR A 70 -14.63 9.15 1.54
N LEU A 71 -13.88 8.33 0.79
CA LEU A 71 -12.57 8.68 0.28
C LEU A 71 -12.67 9.29 -1.13
N THR A 72 -11.81 10.25 -1.43
CA THR A 72 -11.59 10.73 -2.80
C THR A 72 -10.64 9.79 -3.56
N ASP A 73 -10.66 9.83 -4.90
CA ASP A 73 -9.67 9.10 -5.72
C ASP A 73 -8.24 9.53 -5.35
N LYS A 74 -8.01 10.83 -5.10
CA LYS A 74 -6.71 11.36 -4.68
C LYS A 74 -6.21 10.72 -3.39
N GLN A 75 -7.09 10.48 -2.42
CA GLN A 75 -6.70 9.82 -1.17
C GLN A 75 -6.28 8.37 -1.37
N ILE A 76 -6.95 7.64 -2.27
CA ILE A 76 -6.56 6.27 -2.64
C ILE A 76 -5.21 6.28 -3.38
N HIS A 77 -5.01 7.23 -4.30
CA HIS A 77 -3.73 7.42 -4.97
C HIS A 77 -2.60 7.72 -3.99
N ASN A 78 -2.84 8.62 -3.03
CA ASN A 78 -1.88 8.96 -1.99
C ASN A 78 -1.54 7.74 -1.13
N TYR A 79 -2.54 6.93 -0.75
CA TYR A 79 -2.31 5.69 -0.01
C TYR A 79 -1.46 4.68 -0.80
N ALA A 80 -1.74 4.53 -2.10
CA ALA A 80 -0.91 3.71 -2.98
C ALA A 80 0.54 4.25 -3.08
N GLN A 81 0.71 5.58 -3.10
CA GLN A 81 2.04 6.21 -3.10
C GLN A 81 2.76 5.99 -1.76
N GLN A 82 2.05 6.04 -0.63
CA GLN A 82 2.61 5.71 0.69
C GLN A 82 3.13 4.26 0.75
N LEU A 83 2.44 3.31 0.12
CA LEU A 83 2.95 1.93 -0.03
C LEU A 83 4.21 1.87 -0.91
N ALA A 84 4.33 2.75 -1.89
CA ALA A 84 5.48 2.83 -2.77
C ALA A 84 6.68 3.62 -2.18
N GLY A 85 6.47 4.30 -1.05
CA GLY A 85 7.48 5.16 -0.42
C GLY A 85 7.92 6.28 -1.36
N ASP A 86 9.23 6.50 -1.45
CA ASP A 86 9.82 7.47 -2.39
C ASP A 86 9.80 7.03 -3.85
N THR A 87 9.47 5.76 -4.15
CA THR A 87 9.46 5.29 -5.53
C THR A 87 8.13 5.72 -6.18
N PRO A 88 8.16 6.57 -7.24
CA PRO A 88 6.94 7.13 -7.79
C PRO A 88 6.08 6.07 -8.47
N LEU A 89 4.76 6.16 -8.28
CA LEU A 89 3.78 5.44 -9.08
C LEU A 89 3.74 6.02 -10.50
N LYS A 90 4.23 5.27 -11.49
CA LYS A 90 4.23 5.70 -12.89
C LYS A 90 2.99 5.17 -13.60
N GLU A 91 2.29 6.05 -14.32
CA GLU A 91 1.20 5.63 -15.20
C GLU A 91 1.79 4.88 -16.40
N VAL A 92 1.43 3.61 -16.53
CA VAL A 92 1.88 2.74 -17.64
C VAL A 92 0.80 2.57 -18.70
N LYS A 93 -0.45 2.86 -18.32
CA LYS A 93 -1.64 2.92 -19.16
C LYS A 93 -2.67 3.77 -18.41
N SER A 94 -3.57 4.43 -19.14
CA SER A 94 -4.68 5.19 -18.55
C SER A 94 -5.34 4.42 -17.40
N GLY A 95 -5.27 4.99 -16.20
CA GLY A 95 -5.88 4.39 -14.99
C GLY A 95 -5.13 3.20 -14.39
N ILE A 96 -3.88 2.94 -14.82
CA ILE A 96 -3.00 1.90 -14.29
C ILE A 96 -1.63 2.51 -13.97
N TYR A 97 -1.29 2.50 -12.69
CA TYR A 97 -0.06 3.05 -12.13
C TYR A 97 0.75 1.92 -11.50
N THR A 98 2.05 1.88 -11.72
CA THR A 98 2.92 0.84 -11.16
C THR A 98 4.21 1.43 -10.59
N SER A 99 4.66 0.84 -9.49
CA SER A 99 5.95 1.10 -8.88
C SER A 99 6.64 -0.24 -8.58
N LYS A 100 7.92 -0.36 -8.96
CA LYS A 100 8.78 -1.50 -8.62
C LYS A 100 9.79 -1.01 -7.60
N LEU A 101 9.70 -1.56 -6.39
CA LEU A 101 10.52 -1.15 -5.26
C LEU A 101 11.88 -1.85 -5.29
N SER A 102 12.84 -1.32 -4.53
CA SER A 102 14.22 -1.85 -4.46
C SER A 102 14.30 -3.24 -3.83
N ASP A 103 13.34 -3.60 -2.98
CA ASP A 103 13.21 -4.93 -2.36
C ASP A 103 12.59 -5.98 -3.31
N GLY A 104 12.22 -5.58 -4.53
CA GLY A 104 11.57 -6.45 -5.52
C GLY A 104 10.04 -6.48 -5.43
N SER A 105 9.44 -5.81 -4.43
CA SER A 105 7.99 -5.62 -4.34
C SER A 105 7.48 -4.86 -5.55
N VAL A 106 6.27 -5.21 -6.01
CA VAL A 106 5.58 -4.47 -7.07
C VAL A 106 4.23 -4.01 -6.56
N ILE A 107 3.99 -2.70 -6.63
CA ILE A 107 2.73 -2.05 -6.31
C ILE A 107 2.06 -1.63 -7.61
N THR A 108 0.82 -2.06 -7.84
CA THR A 108 0.00 -1.61 -8.97
C THR A 108 -1.32 -1.05 -8.47
N LEU A 109 -1.61 0.22 -8.76
CA LEU A 109 -2.91 0.84 -8.56
C LEU A 109 -3.67 0.83 -9.90
N ARG A 110 -4.92 0.39 -9.91
CA ARG A 110 -5.75 0.34 -11.12
C ARG A 110 -7.23 0.62 -10.87
N ASN A 111 -7.87 1.33 -11.79
CA ASN A 111 -9.34 1.52 -11.83
C ASN A 111 -10.06 0.53 -12.76
N ILE A 112 -9.37 -0.52 -13.22
CA ILE A 112 -9.93 -1.57 -14.06
C ILE A 112 -9.77 -2.91 -13.34
N SER A 113 -10.87 -3.62 -13.09
CA SER A 113 -10.86 -4.92 -12.44
C SER A 113 -11.86 -5.90 -13.05
N THR A 114 -11.42 -7.12 -13.38
CA THR A 114 -12.32 -8.17 -13.89
C THR A 114 -13.40 -8.58 -12.89
N SER A 115 -13.18 -8.34 -11.60
CA SER A 115 -14.15 -8.56 -10.52
C SER A 115 -14.85 -7.28 -10.04
N GLU A 116 -14.79 -6.19 -10.82
CA GLU A 116 -15.49 -4.94 -10.51
C GLU A 116 -16.98 -5.19 -10.27
N GLY A 117 -17.69 -5.85 -11.19
CA GLY A 117 -19.12 -6.14 -11.03
C GLY A 117 -19.50 -6.98 -9.80
N GLN A 118 -18.55 -7.74 -9.25
CA GLN A 118 -18.75 -8.54 -8.02
C GLN A 118 -18.40 -7.75 -6.75
N THR A 119 -17.44 -6.83 -6.83
CA THR A 119 -16.86 -6.15 -5.66
C THR A 119 -17.29 -4.70 -5.52
N GLY A 120 -17.83 -4.10 -6.58
CA GLY A 120 -18.12 -2.66 -6.67
C GLY A 120 -16.87 -1.78 -6.61
N ALA A 121 -15.67 -2.37 -6.74
CA ALA A 121 -14.43 -1.66 -6.49
C ALA A 121 -14.09 -0.68 -7.62
N ARG A 122 -14.02 0.62 -7.30
CA ARG A 122 -13.55 1.69 -8.20
C ARG A 122 -12.02 1.73 -8.34
N TRP A 123 -11.30 1.28 -7.32
CA TRP A 123 -9.84 1.16 -7.35
C TRP A 123 -9.38 -0.15 -6.70
N THR A 124 -8.31 -0.73 -7.25
CA THR A 124 -7.63 -1.91 -6.70
C THR A 124 -6.14 -1.62 -6.57
N ILE A 125 -5.56 -1.91 -5.40
CA ILE A 125 -4.12 -1.98 -5.19
C ILE A 125 -3.70 -3.45 -5.15
N ASP A 126 -2.77 -3.79 -6.04
CA ASP A 126 -2.11 -5.08 -6.12
C ASP A 126 -0.71 -4.97 -5.54
N ILE A 127 -0.38 -5.85 -4.59
CA ILE A 127 0.95 -5.95 -3.99
C ILE A 127 1.49 -7.34 -4.27
N ARG A 128 2.66 -7.41 -4.91
CA ARG A 128 3.33 -8.68 -5.25
C ARG A 128 4.74 -8.71 -4.69
N ASN A 129 5.23 -9.91 -4.37
CA ASN A 129 6.60 -10.18 -3.95
C ASN A 129 7.07 -9.41 -2.72
N ASN A 130 6.14 -8.93 -1.89
CA ASN A 130 6.49 -8.28 -0.64
C ASN A 130 6.85 -9.33 0.42
N GLN A 131 8.09 -9.28 0.92
CA GLN A 131 8.62 -10.27 1.84
C GLN A 131 7.78 -10.37 3.11
N LYS A 132 7.41 -9.24 3.71
CA LYS A 132 6.61 -9.20 4.94
C LYS A 132 5.26 -9.89 4.80
N LEU A 133 4.58 -9.70 3.66
CA LEU A 133 3.31 -10.37 3.37
C LEU A 133 3.50 -11.86 3.00
N THR A 134 4.64 -12.20 2.40
CA THR A 134 5.03 -13.57 2.05
C THR A 134 5.42 -14.38 3.29
N GLU A 135 5.92 -13.74 4.34
CA GLU A 135 6.33 -14.38 5.59
C GLU A 135 5.18 -14.57 6.58
N LEU A 136 4.00 -13.98 6.32
CA LEU A 136 2.79 -14.32 7.05
C LEU A 136 2.52 -15.83 6.92
N GLY A 137 1.88 -16.44 7.93
CA GLY A 137 1.62 -17.89 7.95
C GLY A 137 0.88 -18.45 6.72
N ASN A 138 0.28 -17.58 5.91
CA ASN A 138 -0.44 -17.91 4.67
C ASN A 138 0.39 -17.81 3.39
N LYS A 139 1.64 -17.34 3.47
CA LYS A 139 2.60 -17.25 2.36
C LYS A 139 2.07 -16.59 1.10
N TYR A 140 1.47 -15.40 1.26
CA TYR A 140 0.88 -14.70 0.14
C TYR A 140 1.96 -14.17 -0.83
N SER A 141 1.99 -14.70 -2.05
CA SER A 141 2.83 -14.16 -3.13
C SER A 141 2.23 -12.88 -3.75
N ARG A 142 0.91 -12.69 -3.59
CA ARG A 142 0.15 -11.52 -4.01
C ARG A 142 -1.04 -11.29 -3.09
N VAL A 143 -1.31 -10.03 -2.80
CA VAL A 143 -2.57 -9.59 -2.17
C VAL A 143 -3.21 -8.43 -2.95
N GLU A 144 -4.52 -8.28 -2.78
CA GLU A 144 -5.33 -7.22 -3.38
C GLU A 144 -6.11 -6.46 -2.31
N ILE A 145 -6.05 -5.14 -2.37
CA ILE A 145 -6.88 -4.21 -1.59
C ILE A 145 -7.83 -3.53 -2.56
N LYS A 146 -9.12 -3.63 -2.33
CA LYS A 146 -10.16 -3.08 -3.20
C LYS A 146 -10.93 -1.97 -2.47
N PHE A 147 -11.11 -0.85 -3.14
CA PHE A 147 -11.85 0.31 -2.65
C PHE A 147 -13.20 0.38 -3.37
N LYS A 148 -14.27 0.05 -2.67
CA LYS A 148 -15.67 0.05 -3.14
C LYS A 148 -16.35 1.38 -2.89
#